data_AF-A0A6F8YJV2-F1
#
_entry.id   AF-A0A6F8YJV2-F1
#
_cell.length_a   1.000
_cell.length_b   1.000
_cell.length_c   1.000
_cell.angle_alpha   90.00
_cell.angle_beta   90.00
_cell.angle_gamma   90.00
#
_symmetry.space_group_name_H-M   'P 1'
#
loop_
_entity.id
_entity.type
_entity.pdbx_description
1 polymer ?
#
loop_
_entity_poly.entity_id
_entity_poly.type
_entity_poly.pdbx_seq_one_letter_code
_entity_poly.pdbx_strand_id
1 'polypeptide(L)'
;MLRDPVTPSWGEPYKQIAQRMFAALHAAREAAEGHEAVCVSHQLPVWILRRYVERKRLWHDPRRRQCGLASLTSFHFEGTKIVGIGYSEPAAHLVAMSPGARTAKGA
;
A
#
# COMPACT_ATOMS: atom_id res chain seq x y z
N MET A 1 11.23 31.36 9.42
CA MET A 1 11.32 30.21 10.35
C MET A 1 10.33 29.14 9.91
N LEU A 2 10.77 27.89 9.72
CA LEU A 2 9.90 26.76 9.41
C LEU A 2 9.33 26.20 10.72
N ARG A 3 8.02 26.34 10.96
CA ARG A 3 7.39 26.03 12.27
C ARG A 3 6.95 24.58 12.41
N ASP A 4 6.54 23.94 11.32
CA ASP A 4 6.13 22.54 11.30
C ASP A 4 6.63 21.87 10.02
N PRO A 5 7.74 21.12 10.07
CA PRO A 5 8.25 20.39 8.93
C PRO A 5 7.58 19.01 8.74
N VAL A 6 6.68 18.59 9.64
CA VAL A 6 6.15 17.22 9.71
C VAL A 6 4.72 17.14 9.18
N THR A 7 3.90 18.15 9.46
CA THR A 7 2.55 18.23 8.89
C THR A 7 2.63 18.81 7.49
N PRO A 8 2.23 18.07 6.45
CA PRO A 8 2.24 18.61 5.10
C PRO A 8 1.27 19.78 5.01
N SER A 9 1.73 20.90 4.43
CA SER A 9 0.89 22.07 4.16
C SER A 9 -0.04 21.88 2.96
N TRP A 10 0.18 20.82 2.18
CA TRP A 10 -0.59 20.42 1.01
C TRP A 10 -0.60 18.89 0.88
N GLY A 11 -1.75 18.33 0.50
CA GLY A 11 -1.96 16.88 0.45
C GLY A 11 -2.38 16.27 1.78
N GLU A 12 -2.62 14.96 1.77
CA GLU A 12 -3.16 14.22 2.92
C GLU A 12 -2.03 13.72 3.83
N PRO A 13 -2.08 13.95 5.16
CA PRO A 13 -1.12 13.38 6.10
C PRO A 13 -1.09 11.86 6.04
N TYR A 14 0.09 11.24 6.10
CA TYR A 14 0.21 9.77 6.06
C TYR A 14 -0.63 9.03 7.08
N LYS A 15 -0.90 9.62 8.25
CA LYS A 15 -1.79 9.03 9.26
C LYS A 15 -3.23 8.91 8.76
N GLN A 16 -3.74 9.92 8.05
CA GLN A 16 -5.10 9.88 7.49
C GLN A 16 -5.18 8.85 6.36
N ILE A 17 -4.16 8.78 5.48
CA ILE A 17 -4.04 7.74 4.45
C ILE A 17 -4.06 6.35 5.09
N ALA A 18 -3.25 6.13 6.14
CA ALA A 18 -3.19 4.86 6.84
C ALA A 18 -4.56 4.47 7.43
N GLN A 19 -5.22 5.41 8.12
CA GLN A 19 -6.53 5.18 8.74
C GLN A 19 -7.60 4.83 7.70
N ARG A 20 -7.73 5.60 6.61
CA ARG A 20 -8.75 5.33 5.59
C ARG A 20 -8.47 4.04 4.83
N MET A 21 -7.21 3.73 4.54
CA MET A 21 -6.84 2.49 3.86
C MET A 21 -7.03 1.27 4.76
N PHE A 22 -6.79 1.41 6.07
CA PHE A 22 -7.05 0.35 7.04
C PHE A 22 -8.56 0.09 7.18
N ALA A 23 -9.38 1.14 7.20
CA ALA A 23 -10.83 1.00 7.16
C ALA A 23 -11.31 0.31 5.87
N ALA A 24 -10.77 0.70 4.71
CA ALA A 24 -11.09 0.06 3.43
C ALA A 24 -10.68 -1.42 3.39
N LEU A 25 -9.53 -1.77 3.95
CA LEU A 25 -9.07 -3.16 4.07
C LEU A 25 -10.07 -4.01 4.89
N HIS A 26 -10.50 -3.50 6.05
CA HIS A 26 -11.47 -4.20 6.88
C HIS A 26 -12.85 -4.31 6.21
N ALA A 27 -13.33 -3.25 5.55
CA ALA A 27 -14.58 -3.29 4.80
C ALA A 27 -14.53 -4.34 3.67
N ALA A 28 -13.42 -4.43 2.94
CA ALA A 28 -13.23 -5.45 1.90
C ALA A 28 -13.21 -6.88 2.50
N ARG A 29 -12.54 -7.06 3.65
CA ARG A 29 -12.53 -8.34 4.38
C ARG A 29 -13.91 -8.75 4.86
N GLU A 30 -14.71 -7.82 5.39
CA GLU A 30 -16.10 -8.09 5.81
C GLU A 30 -17.00 -8.44 4.64
N ALA A 31 -16.91 -7.70 3.53
CA ALA A 31 -17.70 -7.96 2.33
C ALA A 31 -17.37 -9.31 1.66
N ALA A 32 -16.16 -9.82 1.86
CA ALA A 32 -15.67 -11.06 1.26
C ALA A 32 -15.51 -12.21 2.27
N GLU A 33 -16.30 -12.24 3.35
CA GLU A 33 -16.27 -13.35 4.32
C GLU A 33 -16.32 -14.72 3.61
N GLY A 34 -15.42 -15.63 4.01
CA GLY A 34 -15.28 -16.96 3.40
C GLY A 34 -14.59 -16.99 2.02
N HIS A 35 -14.15 -15.84 1.49
CA HIS A 35 -13.51 -15.70 0.19
C HIS A 35 -12.30 -14.75 0.26
N GLU A 36 -11.69 -14.48 -0.90
CA GLU A 36 -10.63 -13.49 -1.05
C GLU A 36 -11.16 -12.22 -1.73
N ALA A 37 -10.67 -11.06 -1.30
CA ALA A 37 -10.96 -9.76 -1.92
C ALA A 37 -9.71 -9.16 -2.56
N VAL A 38 -9.87 -8.55 -3.73
CA VAL A 38 -8.82 -7.77 -4.39
C VAL A 38 -9.24 -6.31 -4.44
N CYS A 39 -8.43 -5.45 -3.81
CA CYS A 39 -8.58 -4.00 -3.90
C CYS A 39 -7.48 -3.43 -4.80
N VAL A 40 -7.85 -2.57 -5.75
CA VAL A 40 -6.89 -1.86 -6.62
C VAL A 40 -6.74 -0.43 -6.10
N SER A 41 -5.49 0.00 -5.91
CA SER A 41 -5.17 1.34 -5.40
C SER A 41 -3.84 1.84 -5.94
N HIS A 42 -3.44 3.05 -5.55
CA HIS A 42 -2.20 3.67 -5.99
C HIS A 42 -1.02 3.31 -5.07
N GLN A 43 0.19 3.52 -5.58
CA GLN A 43 1.44 3.12 -4.94
C GLN A 43 1.58 3.61 -3.48
N LEU A 44 1.34 4.90 -3.24
CA LEU A 44 1.50 5.49 -1.91
C LEU A 44 0.48 4.95 -0.90
N PRO A 45 -0.84 4.95 -1.17
CA PRO A 45 -1.83 4.35 -0.26
C PRO A 45 -1.55 2.89 0.12
N VAL A 46 -1.22 2.03 -0.85
CA VAL A 46 -0.87 0.62 -0.60
C VAL A 46 0.33 0.51 0.34
N TRP A 47 1.39 1.28 0.04
CA TRP A 47 2.61 1.24 0.83
C TRP A 47 2.43 1.79 2.25
N ILE A 48 1.65 2.86 2.41
CA ILE A 48 1.35 3.43 3.73
C ILE A 48 0.52 2.45 4.57
N LEU A 49 -0.47 1.78 3.98
CA LEU A 49 -1.24 0.73 4.66
C LEU A 49 -0.32 -0.40 5.15
N ARG A 50 0.53 -0.94 4.28
CA ARG A 50 1.47 -2.00 4.66
C ARG A 50 2.35 -1.58 5.83
N ARG A 51 2.95 -0.38 5.74
CA ARG A 51 3.82 0.18 6.78
C ARG A 51 3.10 0.36 8.10
N TYR A 52 1.86 0.82 8.05
CA TYR A 52 1.01 1.00 9.23
C TYR A 52 0.74 -0.34 9.92
N VAL A 53 0.34 -1.38 9.18
CA VAL A 53 0.09 -2.72 9.73
C VAL A 53 1.38 -3.37 10.26
N GLU A 54 2.51 -3.20 9.57
CA GLU A 54 3.84 -3.64 10.03
C GLU A 54 4.40 -2.80 11.21
N ARG A 55 3.66 -1.79 11.70
CA ARG A 55 4.05 -0.87 12.77
C ARG A 55 5.37 -0.13 12.51
N LYS A 56 5.69 0.13 11.25
CA LYS A 56 6.86 0.92 10.86
C LYS A 56 6.54 2.41 10.92
N ARG A 57 7.57 3.27 11.04
CA ARG A 57 7.43 4.73 10.85
C ARG A 57 6.67 4.98 9.54
N LEU A 58 5.87 6.03 9.39
CA LEU A 58 5.13 6.29 8.12
C LEU A 58 5.94 7.14 7.12
N TRP A 59 6.79 8.04 7.60
CA TRP A 59 7.78 8.71 6.74
C TRP A 59 8.90 7.74 6.34
N HIS A 60 9.36 7.82 5.10
CA HIS A 60 10.34 6.91 4.52
C HIS A 60 11.08 7.50 3.34
N ASP A 61 12.14 6.79 2.96
CA ASP A 61 12.69 6.84 1.62
C ASP A 61 11.71 6.22 0.59
N PRO A 62 11.15 7.01 -0.35
CA PRO A 62 10.21 6.54 -1.37
C PRO A 62 10.82 5.54 -2.36
N ARG A 63 12.15 5.44 -2.47
CA ARG A 63 12.85 4.53 -3.40
C ARG A 63 12.89 3.09 -2.91
N ARG A 64 12.57 2.86 -1.64
CA ARG A 64 12.62 1.52 -1.00
C ARG A 64 11.25 0.86 -0.91
N ARG A 65 10.26 1.34 -1.66
CA ARG A 65 8.91 0.77 -1.67
C ARG A 65 8.90 -0.58 -2.38
N GLN A 66 8.22 -1.54 -1.78
CA GLN A 66 7.76 -2.74 -2.47
C GLN A 66 6.32 -2.49 -2.89
N CYS A 67 6.14 -1.96 -4.10
CA CYS A 67 4.84 -1.67 -4.69
C CYS A 67 5.01 -1.44 -6.20
N GLY A 68 5.58 -2.42 -6.90
CA GLY A 68 5.73 -2.38 -8.35
C GLY A 68 4.38 -2.42 -9.07
N LEU A 69 4.36 -2.05 -10.36
CA LEU A 69 3.15 -2.13 -11.18
C LEU A 69 2.58 -3.55 -11.20
N ALA A 70 1.28 -3.69 -10.88
CA ALA A 70 0.58 -4.97 -10.75
C ALA A 70 1.27 -5.96 -9.77
N SER A 71 1.93 -5.43 -8.74
CA SER A 71 2.34 -6.20 -7.56
C SER A 71 1.15 -6.46 -6.63
N LEU A 72 1.29 -7.47 -5.78
CA LEU A 72 0.33 -7.83 -4.74
C LEU A 72 0.97 -7.62 -3.38
N THR A 73 0.30 -6.84 -2.51
CA THR A 73 0.53 -6.87 -1.06
C THR A 73 -0.67 -7.56 -0.42
N SER A 74 -0.47 -8.78 0.08
CA SER A 74 -1.53 -9.61 0.64
C SER A 74 -1.55 -9.46 2.16
N PHE A 75 -2.73 -9.23 2.75
CA PHE A 75 -2.94 -9.25 4.19
C PHE A 75 -3.74 -10.50 4.55
N HIS A 76 -3.15 -11.38 5.35
CA HIS A 76 -3.76 -12.64 5.75
C HIS A 76 -4.49 -12.48 7.08
N PHE A 77 -5.73 -12.92 7.14
CA PHE A 77 -6.60 -12.77 8.31
C PHE A 77 -6.94 -14.11 8.96
N GLU A 78 -6.96 -14.12 10.30
CA GLU A 78 -7.69 -15.11 11.09
C GLU A 78 -8.80 -14.38 11.85
N GLY A 79 -10.05 -14.63 11.46
CA GLY A 79 -11.18 -13.79 11.88
C GLY A 79 -10.97 -12.34 11.45
N THR A 80 -10.87 -11.44 12.42
CA THR A 80 -10.63 -10.00 12.20
C THR A 80 -9.17 -9.58 12.40
N LYS A 81 -8.30 -10.51 12.81
CA LYS A 81 -6.88 -10.20 13.10
C LYS A 81 -6.02 -10.46 11.88
N ILE A 82 -5.14 -9.52 11.56
CA ILE A 82 -4.09 -9.73 10.55
C ILE A 82 -2.99 -10.59 11.17
N VAL A 83 -2.73 -11.75 10.59
CA VAL A 83 -1.72 -12.73 11.06
C VAL A 83 -0.49 -12.77 10.17
N GLY A 84 -0.55 -12.20 8.96
CA GLY A 84 0.58 -12.19 8.04
C GLY A 84 0.45 -11.17 6.94
N ILE A 85 1.59 -10.83 6.33
CA ILE A 85 1.67 -9.98 5.14
C ILE A 85 2.58 -10.64 4.11
N GLY A 86 2.08 -10.80 2.89
CA GLY A 86 2.82 -11.29 1.73
C GLY A 86 3.09 -10.18 0.71
N TYR A 87 4.16 -10.32 -0.07
CA TYR A 87 4.43 -9.47 -1.24
C TYR A 87 4.89 -10.31 -2.42
N SER A 88 4.34 -10.06 -3.61
CA SER A 88 4.76 -10.69 -4.85
C SER A 88 4.59 -9.75 -6.05
N GLU A 89 5.36 -9.99 -7.11
CA GLU A 89 5.33 -9.20 -8.35
C GLU A 89 5.05 -10.11 -9.55
N PRO A 90 3.84 -10.68 -9.67
CA PRO A 90 3.53 -11.67 -10.71
C PRO A 90 3.73 -11.11 -12.13
N ALA A 91 3.47 -9.81 -12.31
CA ALA A 91 3.59 -9.12 -13.59
C ALA A 91 4.99 -8.53 -13.87
N ALA A 92 5.99 -8.76 -13.00
CA ALA A 92 7.31 -8.13 -13.14
C ALA A 92 7.94 -8.36 -14.53
N HIS A 93 7.80 -9.57 -15.07
CA HIS A 93 8.30 -9.93 -16.40
C HIS A 93 7.63 -9.12 -17.53
N LEU A 94 6.32 -8.83 -17.42
CA LEU A 94 5.59 -8.01 -18.39
C LEU A 94 6.04 -6.54 -18.33
N VAL A 95 6.24 -6.01 -17.12
CA VAL A 95 6.78 -4.66 -16.90
C VAL A 95 8.18 -4.56 -17.50
N ALA A 96 9.01 -5.57 -17.30
CA ALA A 96 10.35 -5.63 -17.86
C ALA A 96 10.33 -5.63 -19.39
N MET A 97 9.37 -6.27 -20.05
CA MET A 97 9.28 -6.30 -21.53
C MET A 97 8.64 -5.04 -22.14
N SER A 98 7.86 -4.27 -21.38
CA SER A 98 7.14 -3.10 -21.87
C SER A 98 7.98 -1.81 -21.78
N PRO A 99 8.32 -1.16 -22.91
CA PRO A 99 9.08 0.10 -22.89
C PRO A 99 8.37 1.22 -22.12
N GLY A 100 7.04 1.28 -22.25
CA GLY A 100 6.20 2.26 -21.57
C GLY A 100 6.08 2.00 -20.07
N ALA A 101 5.84 0.75 -19.66
CA ALA A 101 5.68 0.44 -18.24
C ALA A 101 6.99 0.57 -17.47
N ARG A 102 8.13 0.19 -18.07
CA ARG A 102 9.46 0.26 -17.44
C ARG A 102 9.89 1.69 -17.08
N THR A 103 9.36 2.69 -17.80
CA THR A 103 9.72 4.11 -17.63
C THR A 103 8.59 4.94 -17.02
N ALA A 104 7.45 4.33 -16.69
CA ALA A 104 6.30 5.01 -16.13
C ALA A 104 6.64 5.63 -14.77
N LYS A 105 6.40 6.93 -14.62
CA LYS A 105 6.57 7.63 -13.34
C LYS A 105 5.55 7.08 -12.33
N GLY A 106 6.04 6.53 -11.23
CA GLY A 106 5.21 5.98 -10.15
C GLY A 106 4.94 4.46 -10.24
N ALA A 107 5.54 3.77 -11.21
CA ALA A 107 5.68 2.31 -11.19
C ALA A 107 6.75 1.86 -10.19
#